data_AF-A0A6V6YXD5-F1
#
_entry.id   AF-A0A6V6YXD5-F1
#
_cell.length_a   1.000
_cell.length_b   1.000
_cell.length_c   1.000
_cell.angle_alpha   90.00
_cell.angle_beta   90.00
_cell.angle_gamma   90.00
#
_symmetry.space_group_name_H-M   'P 1'
#
loop_
_entity.id
_entity.type
_entity.pdbx_description
1 polymer ?
#
loop_
_entity_poly.entity_id
_entity_poly.type
_entity_poly.pdbx_seq_one_letter_code
_entity_poly.pdbx_strand_id
1 'polypeptide(L)'
;MFKKLFGSLTGDNTQENQIDAQTQTSNDEYENEYENEYQEVEYDPETLHGTHYDVEDFDNEVETRAEAWIKDERESGENLQESDIKSIYTNYRREVYTEWNNCDSDQMIRFENANSLKYSGIQTSGFVKVDDNNPFLEPVHGISLRDYTAMCLKISAGVDYNEVCRAMGIESVIWEELNTIWPQRMGEDTSFTVTTLFGQYYAENVTVPQLENVKAEVSEEGLANLEKIKTDRYFYEELAGARQAAYEYGIDGAQWILDNYGINLADFQSVAMQWMTEQNQNWNSEEIVRFSDYQQEKQKEYAAKFAAEQGGNIADDVEF
;
A
#
# COMPACT_ATOMS: atom_id res chain seq x y z
N MET A 1 -15.23 -9.91 -5.57
CA MET A 1 -14.57 -9.96 -4.25
C MET A 1 -13.22 -9.24 -4.27
N PHE A 2 -12.39 -9.41 -5.32
CA PHE A 2 -11.29 -8.50 -5.69
C PHE A 2 -11.68 -7.00 -5.65
N LYS A 3 -12.94 -6.70 -5.99
CA LYS A 3 -13.58 -5.38 -5.94
C LYS A 3 -13.54 -4.66 -4.58
N LYS A 4 -13.37 -5.36 -3.46
CA LYS A 4 -13.37 -4.74 -2.11
C LYS A 4 -11.98 -4.62 -1.48
N LEU A 5 -11.03 -5.46 -1.90
CA LEU A 5 -9.70 -5.53 -1.29
C LEU A 5 -8.77 -4.42 -1.79
N PHE A 6 -8.89 -4.01 -3.06
CA PHE A 6 -8.07 -2.91 -3.60
C PHE A 6 -8.58 -1.52 -3.20
N GLY A 7 -9.88 -1.36 -2.98
CA GLY A 7 -10.47 -0.08 -2.55
C GLY A 7 -10.11 0.34 -1.12
N SER A 8 -9.63 -0.58 -0.27
CA SER A 8 -9.14 -0.25 1.07
C SER A 8 -7.64 0.01 1.14
N LEU A 9 -6.89 -0.27 0.07
CA LEU A 9 -5.44 -0.04 -0.01
C LEU A 9 -5.10 1.36 -0.52
N THR A 10 -6.01 2.02 -1.25
CA THR A 10 -5.82 3.36 -1.81
C THR A 10 -6.30 4.46 -0.87
N GLY A 11 -5.96 4.35 0.42
CA GLY A 11 -6.49 5.17 1.50
C GLY A 11 -6.76 6.63 1.13
N ASP A 12 -8.04 6.97 1.10
CA ASP A 12 -8.53 8.32 1.37
C ASP A 12 -8.18 8.62 2.84
N ASN A 13 -7.20 9.50 3.08
CA ASN A 13 -7.14 10.36 4.26
C ASN A 13 -6.05 11.42 4.09
N THR A 14 -6.55 12.64 3.85
CA THR A 14 -5.90 13.95 3.94
C THR A 14 -5.12 14.19 5.24
N GLN A 15 -3.98 14.89 5.12
CA GLN A 15 -3.24 15.81 6.04
C GLN A 15 -1.73 15.46 6.06
N GLU A 16 -0.93 16.04 5.17
CA GLU A 16 -0.16 17.30 5.32
C GLU A 16 0.80 17.32 6.51
N ASN A 17 2.11 17.24 6.23
CA ASN A 17 3.16 17.69 7.15
C ASN A 17 4.31 18.34 6.37
N GLN A 18 4.54 19.61 6.69
CA GLN A 18 5.64 20.45 6.20
C GLN A 18 6.95 20.07 6.91
N ILE A 19 8.05 19.96 6.17
CA ILE A 19 9.39 19.93 6.75
C ILE A 19 10.19 21.07 6.13
N ASP A 20 10.42 22.10 6.95
CA ASP A 20 11.36 23.17 6.65
C ASP A 20 12.81 22.67 6.80
N ALA A 21 13.60 22.98 5.79
CA ALA A 21 15.02 22.70 5.74
C ALA A 21 15.81 23.74 6.55
N GLN A 22 16.64 23.29 7.50
CA GLN A 22 17.76 24.09 7.99
C GLN A 22 19.08 23.31 7.99
N THR A 23 19.90 23.70 7.01
CA THR A 23 21.35 23.95 7.07
C THR A 23 22.22 23.04 7.92
N GLN A 24 22.95 22.15 7.23
CA GLN A 24 24.18 21.53 7.71
C GLN A 24 25.26 22.60 7.96
N THR A 25 25.71 22.73 9.21
CA THR A 25 27.02 23.28 9.53
C THR A 25 27.89 22.18 10.14
N SER A 26 29.00 21.93 9.45
CA SER A 26 30.14 21.13 9.87
C SER A 26 30.67 21.55 11.24
N ASN A 27 30.99 20.57 12.09
CA ASN A 27 32.12 20.65 13.02
C ASN A 27 32.67 19.24 13.25
N ASP A 28 33.94 19.08 12.89
CA ASP A 28 34.79 17.93 13.19
C ASP A 28 35.20 17.90 14.67
N GLU A 29 35.67 16.71 15.07
CA GLU A 29 36.40 16.34 16.29
C GLU A 29 35.59 16.23 17.59
N TYR A 30 35.36 14.99 18.04
CA TYR A 30 36.01 14.41 19.23
C TYR A 30 36.00 12.88 19.13
N GLU A 31 37.19 12.27 19.00
CA GLU A 31 37.40 10.85 19.29
C GLU A 31 37.03 10.57 20.74
N ASN A 32 36.11 9.65 20.98
CA ASN A 32 36.04 8.91 22.23
C ASN A 32 35.77 7.44 21.92
N GLU A 33 36.78 6.62 22.18
CA GLU A 33 36.69 5.18 22.32
C GLU A 33 35.68 4.85 23.43
N TYR A 34 34.50 4.36 23.04
CA TYR A 34 33.67 3.56 23.92
C TYR A 34 33.54 2.18 23.27
N GLU A 35 34.21 1.19 23.86
CA GLU A 35 33.90 -0.22 23.65
C GLU A 35 32.43 -0.43 24.06
N ASN A 36 31.53 -0.38 23.08
CA ASN A 36 30.13 -0.75 23.29
C ASN A 36 30.09 -2.29 23.41
N GLU A 37 29.98 -2.79 24.64
CA GLU A 37 29.44 -4.13 24.89
C GLU A 37 28.04 -4.16 24.28
N TYR A 38 27.90 -4.72 23.08
CA TYR A 38 26.60 -5.02 22.48
C TYR A 38 25.87 -6.00 23.39
N GLN A 39 25.02 -5.50 24.28
CA GLN A 39 23.99 -6.32 24.90
C GLN A 39 22.91 -6.57 23.87
N GLU A 40 22.76 -7.83 23.48
CA GLU A 40 21.67 -8.28 22.61
C GLU A 40 20.36 -8.09 23.39
N VAL A 41 19.53 -7.15 22.95
CA VAL A 41 18.22 -6.88 23.55
C VAL A 41 17.26 -7.98 23.12
N GLU A 42 16.67 -8.70 24.07
CA GLU A 42 15.58 -9.63 23.82
C GLU A 42 14.26 -8.85 23.70
N TYR A 43 13.42 -9.27 22.75
CA TYR A 43 12.14 -8.61 22.46
C TYR A 43 10.97 -9.56 22.72
N ASP A 44 9.89 -9.01 23.25
CA ASP A 44 8.60 -9.69 23.30
C ASP A 44 8.12 -10.01 21.87
N PRO A 45 7.73 -11.27 21.57
CA PRO A 45 7.47 -11.69 20.20
C PRO A 45 6.19 -11.10 19.60
N GLU A 46 5.26 -10.59 20.41
CA GLU A 46 3.98 -10.05 19.95
C GLU A 46 4.04 -8.52 19.84
N THR A 47 4.56 -7.86 20.86
CA THR A 47 4.58 -6.41 20.99
C THR A 47 5.89 -5.78 20.56
N LEU A 48 6.95 -6.58 20.44
CA LEU A 48 8.31 -6.13 20.12
C LEU A 48 8.88 -5.09 21.07
N HIS A 49 8.33 -4.94 22.28
CA HIS A 49 9.02 -4.24 23.36
C HIS A 49 10.23 -5.05 23.83
N GLY A 50 11.28 -4.34 24.25
CA GLY A 50 12.41 -4.96 24.94
C GLY A 50 11.96 -5.56 26.25
N THR A 51 12.41 -6.76 26.57
CA THR A 51 11.96 -7.49 27.77
C THR A 51 12.60 -6.98 29.07
N HIS A 52 13.44 -5.94 28.99
CA HIS A 52 14.15 -5.34 30.12
C HIS A 52 13.43 -4.15 30.77
N TYR A 53 12.27 -3.76 30.27
CA TYR A 53 11.40 -2.74 30.87
C TYR A 53 9.93 -3.16 30.83
N ASP A 54 9.13 -2.57 31.71
CA ASP A 54 7.67 -2.70 31.66
C ASP A 54 7.08 -1.75 30.62
N VAL A 55 6.09 -2.22 29.84
CA VAL A 55 5.44 -1.41 28.78
C VAL A 55 4.75 -0.18 29.35
N GLU A 56 4.24 -0.25 30.59
CA GLU A 56 3.65 0.90 31.28
C GLU A 56 4.68 1.98 31.58
N ASP A 57 5.90 1.60 32.00
CA ASP A 57 6.99 2.55 32.22
C ASP A 57 7.44 3.23 30.93
N PHE A 58 7.48 2.46 29.84
CA PHE A 58 7.73 2.99 28.50
C PHE A 58 6.66 4.02 28.10
N ASP A 59 5.37 3.68 28.23
CA ASP A 59 4.28 4.58 27.87
C ASP A 59 4.27 5.86 28.72
N ASN A 60 4.56 5.74 30.03
CA ASN A 60 4.66 6.87 30.96
C ASN A 60 5.84 7.82 30.64
N GLU A 61 6.99 7.29 30.23
CA GLU A 61 8.14 8.10 29.83
C GLU A 61 7.83 8.89 28.55
N VAL A 62 7.18 8.26 27.57
CA VAL A 62 6.73 8.93 26.34
C VAL A 62 5.75 10.05 26.66
N GLU A 63 4.77 9.79 27.53
CA GLU A 63 3.80 10.80 27.98
C GLU A 63 4.51 11.96 28.69
N THR A 64 5.41 11.68 29.61
CA THR A 64 6.16 12.70 30.35
C THR A 64 6.93 13.64 29.41
N ARG A 65 7.66 13.10 28.42
CA ARG A 65 8.42 13.92 27.47
C ARG A 65 7.51 14.69 26.52
N ALA A 66 6.48 14.04 25.97
CA ALA A 66 5.55 14.66 25.05
C ALA A 66 4.76 15.79 25.72
N GLU A 67 4.23 15.58 26.93
CA GLU A 67 3.49 16.59 27.67
C GLU A 67 4.36 17.79 28.07
N ALA A 68 5.62 17.55 28.42
CA ALA A 68 6.57 18.62 28.70
C ALA A 68 6.77 19.53 27.47
N TRP A 69 6.94 18.95 26.28
CA TRP A 69 7.05 19.71 25.03
C TRP A 69 5.75 20.43 24.68
N ILE A 70 4.61 19.73 24.72
CA ILE A 70 3.29 20.31 24.45
C ILE A 70 3.01 21.52 25.36
N LYS A 71 3.43 21.42 26.62
CA LYS A 71 3.30 22.52 27.57
C LYS A 71 4.18 23.72 27.19
N ASP A 72 5.44 23.49 26.82
CA ASP A 72 6.36 24.55 26.39
C ASP A 72 5.83 25.30 25.16
N GLU A 73 5.34 24.57 24.15
CA GLU A 73 4.71 25.14 22.95
C GLU A 73 3.45 25.97 23.28
N ARG A 74 2.62 25.48 24.19
CA ARG A 74 1.43 26.25 24.63
C ARG A 74 1.82 27.51 25.41
N GLU A 75 2.89 27.45 26.20
CA GLU A 75 3.43 28.59 26.94
C GLU A 75 4.11 29.61 26.01
N SER A 76 4.68 29.16 24.89
CA SER A 76 5.25 30.01 23.83
C SER A 76 4.18 30.72 22.99
N GLY A 77 2.93 30.29 23.10
CA GLY A 77 1.77 30.89 22.44
C GLY A 77 1.28 30.12 21.21
N GLU A 78 1.83 28.94 20.94
CA GLU A 78 1.41 28.08 19.84
C GLU A 78 0.06 27.41 20.12
N ASN A 79 -0.74 27.29 19.07
CA ASN A 79 -2.04 26.63 19.14
C ASN A 79 -1.98 25.26 18.45
N LEU A 80 -1.42 24.29 19.18
CA LEU A 80 -1.25 22.92 18.70
C LEU A 80 -2.60 22.26 18.36
N GLN A 81 -2.73 21.79 17.13
CA GLN A 81 -3.83 20.94 16.68
C GLN A 81 -3.64 19.50 17.17
N GLU A 82 -4.69 18.69 17.06
CA GLU A 82 -4.66 17.27 17.45
C GLU A 82 -3.61 16.47 16.65
N SER A 83 -3.42 16.80 15.37
CA SER A 83 -2.37 16.24 14.50
C SER A 83 -0.96 16.52 15.02
N ASP A 84 -0.73 17.73 15.54
CA ASP A 84 0.57 18.17 16.05
C ASP A 84 0.89 17.42 17.33
N ILE A 85 -0.08 17.33 18.24
CA ILE A 85 0.02 16.54 19.47
C ILE A 85 0.33 15.08 19.14
N LYS A 86 -0.40 14.47 18.19
CA LYS A 86 -0.15 13.09 17.77
C LYS A 86 1.25 12.88 17.19
N SER A 87 1.75 13.85 16.44
CA SER A 87 3.10 13.83 15.88
C SER A 87 4.17 13.91 16.98
N ILE A 88 3.97 14.78 17.98
CA ILE A 88 4.86 14.90 19.15
C ILE A 88 4.95 13.56 19.90
N TYR A 89 3.80 12.94 20.22
CA TYR A 89 3.76 11.63 20.85
C TYR A 89 4.45 10.53 20.01
N THR A 90 4.34 10.61 18.69
CA THR A 90 4.98 9.63 17.78
C THR A 90 6.50 9.78 17.79
N ASN A 91 7.00 11.01 17.75
CA ASN A 91 8.44 11.28 17.77
C ASN A 91 9.08 10.85 19.09
N TYR A 92 8.49 11.23 20.22
CA TYR A 92 9.03 10.82 21.52
C TYR A 92 8.97 9.31 21.74
N ARG A 93 7.96 8.63 21.18
CA ARG A 93 7.92 7.16 21.22
C ARG A 93 9.10 6.52 20.49
N ARG A 94 9.44 7.04 19.30
CA ARG A 94 10.61 6.58 18.55
C ARG A 94 11.91 6.86 19.31
N GLU A 95 12.01 8.04 19.90
CA GLU A 95 13.18 8.44 20.67
C GLU A 95 13.39 7.52 21.88
N VAL A 96 12.37 7.38 22.75
CA VAL A 96 12.44 6.52 23.94
C VAL A 96 12.70 5.07 23.54
N TYR A 97 12.05 4.56 22.49
CA TYR A 97 12.25 3.18 22.03
C TYR A 97 13.68 2.98 21.49
N THR A 98 14.23 3.94 20.75
CA THR A 98 15.60 3.86 20.26
C THR A 98 16.60 3.92 21.41
N GLU A 99 16.40 4.84 22.36
CA GLU A 99 17.28 5.00 23.53
C GLU A 99 17.30 3.75 24.41
N TRP A 100 16.12 3.17 24.67
CA TRP A 100 16.00 2.07 25.61
C TRP A 100 16.42 0.73 25.01
N ASN A 101 16.26 0.54 23.70
CA ASN A 101 16.56 -0.73 23.03
C ASN A 101 17.83 -0.69 22.18
N ASN A 102 18.44 0.48 21.98
CA ASN A 102 19.56 0.70 21.06
C ASN A 102 19.31 0.05 19.69
N CYS A 103 18.09 0.20 19.17
CA CYS A 103 17.61 -0.56 18.03
C CYS A 103 18.00 0.08 16.69
N ASP A 104 18.12 -0.73 15.65
CA ASP A 104 18.28 -0.25 14.27
C ASP A 104 16.93 0.14 13.63
N SER A 105 17.00 0.62 12.38
CA SER A 105 15.81 1.03 11.63
C SER A 105 14.85 -0.13 11.35
N ASP A 106 15.33 -1.37 11.18
CA ASP A 106 14.47 -2.53 10.91
C ASP A 106 13.64 -2.88 12.14
N GLN A 107 14.29 -2.95 13.30
CA GLN A 107 13.60 -3.23 14.55
C GLN A 107 12.61 -2.12 14.93
N MET A 108 12.91 -0.85 14.63
CA MET A 108 11.96 0.26 14.78
C MET A 108 10.73 0.05 13.89
N ILE A 109 10.92 -0.21 12.60
CA ILE A 109 9.81 -0.44 11.66
C ILE A 109 8.92 -1.60 12.13
N ARG A 110 9.52 -2.68 12.63
CA ARG A 110 8.78 -3.83 13.14
C ARG A 110 7.96 -3.47 14.39
N PHE A 111 8.55 -2.75 15.35
CA PHE A 111 7.87 -2.26 16.54
C PHE A 111 6.69 -1.34 16.21
N GLU A 112 6.89 -0.37 15.31
CA GLU A 112 5.84 0.55 14.90
C GLU A 112 4.66 -0.16 14.26
N ASN A 113 4.94 -1.19 13.46
CA ASN A 113 3.90 -1.99 12.85
C ASN A 113 3.14 -2.86 13.86
N ALA A 114 3.84 -3.51 14.78
CA ALA A 114 3.19 -4.33 15.82
C ALA A 114 2.25 -3.50 16.72
N ASN A 115 2.58 -2.22 16.93
CA ASN A 115 1.86 -1.34 17.84
C ASN A 115 1.08 -0.22 17.14
N SER A 116 0.97 -0.27 15.81
CA SER A 116 0.39 0.82 15.03
C SER A 116 -1.06 1.10 15.45
N LEU A 117 -1.85 0.04 15.69
CA LEU A 117 -3.23 0.17 16.12
C LEU A 117 -3.34 0.80 17.52
N LYS A 118 -2.46 0.39 18.45
CA LYS A 118 -2.41 0.91 19.83
C LYS A 118 -2.08 2.40 19.84
N TYR A 119 -1.06 2.82 19.08
CA TYR A 119 -0.49 4.16 19.22
C TYR A 119 -0.96 5.17 18.16
N SER A 120 -1.31 4.70 16.97
CA SER A 120 -1.74 5.58 15.87
C SER A 120 -3.24 5.48 15.58
N GLY A 121 -3.93 4.46 16.12
CA GLY A 121 -5.32 4.15 15.77
C GLY A 121 -5.49 3.59 14.35
N ILE A 122 -4.39 3.40 13.62
CA ILE A 122 -4.35 2.87 12.25
C ILE A 122 -3.68 1.50 12.33
N GLN A 123 -4.38 0.45 11.90
CA GLN A 123 -3.78 -0.88 11.75
C GLN A 123 -2.92 -0.89 10.48
N THR A 124 -1.60 -0.91 10.63
CA THR A 124 -0.68 -1.25 9.55
C THR A 124 -0.53 -2.76 9.60
N SER A 125 -0.68 -3.42 8.45
CA SER A 125 -0.45 -4.86 8.39
C SER A 125 1.05 -5.09 8.54
N GLY A 126 1.51 -5.48 9.73
CA GLY A 126 2.91 -5.79 9.99
C GLY A 126 3.42 -6.98 9.17
N PHE A 127 4.70 -7.31 9.33
CA PHE A 127 5.28 -8.47 8.66
C PHE A 127 4.77 -9.76 9.31
N VAL A 128 3.99 -10.55 8.58
CA VAL A 128 3.60 -11.91 9.01
C VAL A 128 4.67 -12.89 8.52
N LYS A 129 5.11 -13.80 9.39
CA LYS A 129 5.97 -14.92 9.00
C LYS A 129 5.11 -16.06 8.46
N VAL A 130 5.64 -16.80 7.51
CA VAL A 130 5.01 -18.04 7.02
C VAL A 130 4.94 -19.03 8.17
N ASP A 131 3.74 -19.51 8.48
CA ASP A 131 3.51 -20.68 9.33
C ASP A 131 3.09 -21.85 8.44
N ASP A 132 3.98 -22.84 8.30
CA ASP A 132 3.75 -24.03 7.49
C ASP A 132 2.56 -24.88 7.99
N ASN A 133 2.07 -24.64 9.21
CA ASN A 133 0.91 -25.33 9.76
C ASN A 133 -0.41 -24.58 9.55
N ASN A 134 -0.38 -23.39 8.94
CA ASN A 134 -1.60 -22.65 8.66
C ASN A 134 -2.37 -23.32 7.51
N PRO A 135 -3.59 -23.86 7.76
CA PRO A 135 -4.36 -24.56 6.73
C PRO A 135 -4.76 -23.65 5.55
N PHE A 136 -4.83 -22.34 5.76
CA PHE A 136 -5.11 -21.38 4.68
C PHE A 136 -3.90 -21.19 3.73
N LEU A 137 -2.70 -21.62 4.11
CA LEU A 137 -1.50 -21.52 3.28
C LEU A 137 -1.16 -22.82 2.52
N GLU A 138 -1.95 -23.89 2.67
CA GLU A 138 -1.73 -25.14 1.94
C GLU A 138 -1.70 -24.92 0.42
N PRO A 139 -0.68 -25.38 -0.33
CA PRO A 139 -0.61 -25.17 -1.77
C PRO A 139 -1.84 -25.68 -2.52
N VAL A 140 -2.33 -24.90 -3.47
CA VAL A 140 -3.47 -25.26 -4.34
C VAL A 140 -2.88 -25.74 -5.66
N HIS A 141 -3.13 -27.01 -6.03
CA HIS A 141 -2.49 -27.64 -7.21
C HIS A 141 -0.96 -27.60 -7.19
N GLY A 142 -0.36 -27.59 -6.01
CA GLY A 142 1.08 -27.45 -5.83
C GLY A 142 1.61 -26.02 -6.01
N ILE A 143 0.73 -25.03 -6.20
CA ILE A 143 1.07 -23.61 -6.28
C ILE A 143 0.91 -23.00 -4.89
N SER A 144 2.01 -22.52 -4.31
CA SER A 144 2.00 -21.82 -3.02
C SER A 144 1.42 -20.41 -3.16
N LEU A 145 1.10 -19.76 -2.03
CA LEU A 145 0.69 -18.34 -2.05
C LEU A 145 1.76 -17.46 -2.71
N ARG A 146 3.04 -17.75 -2.47
CA ARG A 146 4.17 -16.99 -3.04
C ARG A 146 4.25 -17.14 -4.56
N ASP A 147 4.11 -18.37 -5.06
CA ASP A 147 4.10 -18.65 -6.50
C ASP A 147 2.88 -18.02 -7.17
N TYR A 148 1.70 -18.11 -6.54
CA TYR A 148 0.49 -17.44 -6.99
C TYR A 148 0.69 -15.92 -7.05
N THR A 149 1.28 -15.29 -6.02
CA THR A 149 1.62 -13.86 -6.07
C THR A 149 2.58 -13.53 -7.20
N ALA A 150 3.60 -14.36 -7.46
CA ALA A 150 4.52 -14.15 -8.58
C ALA A 150 3.80 -14.19 -9.94
N MET A 151 2.81 -15.09 -10.10
CA MET A 151 1.96 -15.14 -11.29
C MET A 151 1.10 -13.88 -11.42
N CYS A 152 0.45 -13.45 -10.32
CA CYS A 152 -0.33 -12.21 -10.29
C CYS A 152 0.53 -10.99 -10.65
N LEU A 153 1.76 -10.91 -10.15
CA LEU A 153 2.70 -9.83 -10.47
C LEU A 153 3.01 -9.79 -11.97
N LYS A 154 3.26 -10.93 -12.62
CA LYS A 154 3.48 -10.98 -14.08
C LYS A 154 2.27 -10.52 -14.88
N ILE A 155 1.08 -10.98 -14.51
CA ILE A 155 -0.16 -10.57 -15.17
C ILE A 155 -0.40 -9.07 -14.95
N SER A 156 -0.17 -8.57 -13.74
CA SER A 156 -0.27 -7.13 -13.44
C SER A 156 0.72 -6.28 -14.23
N ALA A 157 1.87 -6.86 -14.62
CA ALA A 157 2.87 -6.26 -15.49
C ALA A 157 2.52 -6.39 -16.99
N GLY A 158 1.33 -6.89 -17.33
CA GLY A 158 0.79 -6.95 -18.69
C GLY A 158 1.13 -8.24 -19.45
N VAL A 159 1.65 -9.27 -18.78
CA VAL A 159 1.86 -10.58 -19.41
C VAL A 159 0.49 -11.27 -19.57
N ASP A 160 0.24 -11.85 -20.75
CA ASP A 160 -0.95 -12.68 -20.97
C ASP A 160 -1.00 -13.85 -19.98
N TYR A 161 -2.15 -14.05 -19.33
CA TYR A 161 -2.25 -15.06 -18.28
C TYR A 161 -2.07 -16.48 -18.82
N ASN A 162 -2.36 -16.76 -20.10
CA ASN A 162 -2.09 -18.09 -20.69
C ASN A 162 -0.60 -18.31 -20.87
N GLU A 163 0.17 -17.25 -21.15
CA GLU A 163 1.63 -17.33 -21.17
C GLU A 163 2.20 -17.62 -19.79
N VAL A 164 1.67 -16.95 -18.75
CA VAL A 164 2.03 -17.24 -17.34
C VAL A 164 1.68 -18.69 -16.98
N CYS A 165 0.47 -19.17 -17.32
CA CYS A 165 0.06 -20.56 -17.10
C CYS A 165 1.00 -21.55 -17.81
N ARG A 166 1.33 -21.28 -19.08
CA ARG A 166 2.24 -22.11 -19.86
C ARG A 166 3.64 -22.17 -19.24
N ALA A 167 4.16 -21.03 -18.79
CA ALA A 167 5.47 -20.96 -18.14
C ALA A 167 5.48 -21.73 -16.80
N MET A 168 4.39 -21.65 -16.04
CA MET A 168 4.20 -22.40 -14.80
C MET A 168 3.87 -23.89 -15.02
N GLY A 169 3.61 -24.31 -16.26
CA GLY A 169 3.26 -25.69 -16.58
C GLY A 169 1.86 -26.10 -16.11
N ILE A 170 0.93 -25.15 -16.01
CA ILE A 170 -0.46 -25.39 -15.58
C ILE A 170 -1.46 -25.08 -16.72
N GLU A 171 -2.65 -25.65 -16.62
CA GLU A 171 -3.77 -25.35 -17.52
C GLU A 171 -4.52 -24.09 -17.07
N SER A 172 -5.19 -23.39 -18.00
CA SER A 172 -5.95 -22.17 -17.69
C SER A 172 -7.06 -22.40 -16.66
N VAL A 173 -7.67 -23.59 -16.65
CA VAL A 173 -8.68 -23.96 -15.63
C VAL A 173 -8.09 -23.96 -14.22
N ILE A 174 -6.82 -24.34 -14.06
CA ILE A 174 -6.13 -24.30 -12.76
C ILE A 174 -5.96 -22.85 -12.31
N TRP A 175 -5.68 -21.94 -13.24
CA TRP A 175 -5.61 -20.51 -12.95
C TRP A 175 -6.96 -19.92 -12.50
N GLU A 176 -8.06 -20.31 -13.14
CA GLU A 176 -9.40 -19.91 -12.72
C GLU A 176 -9.74 -20.41 -11.30
N GLU A 177 -9.36 -21.65 -10.98
CA GLU A 177 -9.52 -22.21 -9.64
C GLU A 177 -8.65 -21.49 -8.60
N LEU A 178 -7.39 -21.16 -8.92
CA LEU A 178 -6.51 -20.37 -8.06
C LEU A 178 -7.11 -19.00 -7.73
N ASN A 179 -7.69 -18.32 -8.73
CA ASN A 179 -8.39 -17.03 -8.55
C ASN A 179 -9.72 -17.14 -7.79
N THR A 180 -10.18 -18.35 -7.51
CA THR A 180 -11.33 -18.58 -6.65
C THR A 180 -10.87 -18.90 -5.22
N ILE A 181 -9.94 -19.85 -5.09
CA ILE A 181 -9.53 -20.40 -3.80
C ILE A 181 -8.72 -19.39 -2.98
N TRP A 182 -7.72 -18.72 -3.57
CA TRP A 182 -6.90 -17.78 -2.81
C TRP A 182 -7.69 -16.58 -2.27
N PRO A 183 -8.55 -15.91 -3.08
CA PRO A 183 -9.41 -14.85 -2.55
C PRO A 183 -10.44 -15.35 -1.53
N GLN A 184 -10.95 -16.59 -1.69
CA GLN A 184 -11.82 -17.19 -0.68
C GLN A 184 -11.08 -17.34 0.65
N ARG A 185 -9.86 -17.89 0.63
CA ARG A 185 -9.02 -18.04 1.83
C ARG A 185 -8.64 -16.70 2.46
N MET A 186 -8.33 -15.68 1.66
CA MET A 186 -8.13 -14.32 2.15
C MET A 186 -9.39 -13.75 2.85
N GLY A 187 -10.58 -14.10 2.38
CA GLY A 187 -11.85 -13.67 2.98
C GLY A 187 -12.27 -14.49 4.21
N GLU A 188 -11.87 -15.75 4.29
CA GLU A 188 -12.18 -16.66 5.40
C GLU A 188 -11.14 -16.59 6.54
N ASP A 189 -9.91 -16.20 6.23
CA ASP A 189 -8.83 -16.04 7.22
C ASP A 189 -9.05 -14.80 8.09
N THR A 190 -9.63 -15.02 9.27
CA THR A 190 -9.88 -13.96 10.26
C THR A 190 -8.61 -13.40 10.90
N SER A 191 -7.46 -14.08 10.77
CA SER A 191 -6.18 -13.58 11.24
C SER A 191 -5.53 -12.59 10.25
N PHE A 192 -6.11 -12.46 9.05
CA PHE A 192 -5.58 -11.67 7.93
C PHE A 192 -4.19 -12.12 7.42
N THR A 193 -3.64 -13.23 7.94
CA THR A 193 -2.33 -13.80 7.57
C THR A 193 -2.17 -13.97 6.07
N VAL A 194 -3.14 -14.58 5.37
CA VAL A 194 -3.06 -14.81 3.92
C VAL A 194 -3.01 -13.48 3.15
N THR A 195 -3.85 -12.52 3.55
CA THR A 195 -3.91 -11.19 2.91
C THR A 195 -2.61 -10.42 3.15
N THR A 196 -2.08 -10.45 4.37
CA THR A 196 -0.83 -9.79 4.71
C THR A 196 0.36 -10.41 3.97
N LEU A 197 0.49 -11.74 3.96
CA LEU A 197 1.54 -12.44 3.20
C LEU A 197 1.45 -12.18 1.71
N PHE A 198 0.24 -12.17 1.13
CA PHE A 198 0.05 -11.81 -0.27
C PHE A 198 0.56 -10.39 -0.56
N GLY A 199 0.21 -9.42 0.30
CA GLY A 199 0.70 -8.04 0.20
C GLY A 199 2.21 -7.92 0.35
N GLN A 200 2.81 -8.64 1.31
CA GLN A 200 4.26 -8.68 1.51
C GLN A 200 4.99 -9.22 0.27
N TYR A 201 4.52 -10.34 -0.28
CA TYR A 201 5.08 -10.90 -1.51
C TYR A 201 4.90 -9.96 -2.72
N TYR A 202 3.79 -9.22 -2.77
CA TYR A 202 3.59 -8.22 -3.81
C TYR A 202 4.63 -7.09 -3.68
N ALA A 203 4.85 -6.60 -2.46
CA ALA A 203 5.82 -5.54 -2.17
C ALA A 203 7.29 -5.98 -2.39
N GLU A 204 7.60 -7.25 -2.10
CA GLU A 204 8.90 -7.88 -2.42
C GLU A 204 9.13 -8.05 -3.94
N ASN A 205 8.11 -7.85 -4.76
CA ASN A 205 8.12 -8.15 -6.20
C ASN A 205 8.62 -9.58 -6.48
N VAL A 206 8.05 -10.55 -5.76
CA VAL A 206 8.48 -11.94 -5.82
C VAL A 206 8.42 -12.49 -7.24
N THR A 207 9.40 -13.31 -7.59
CA THR A 207 9.44 -14.05 -8.85
C THR A 207 9.81 -15.50 -8.57
N VAL A 208 9.51 -16.37 -9.53
CA VAL A 208 9.92 -17.77 -9.53
C VAL A 208 10.73 -18.04 -10.80
N PRO A 209 11.64 -19.04 -10.80
CA PRO A 209 12.52 -19.32 -11.94
C PRO A 209 11.78 -19.48 -13.28
N GLN A 210 10.58 -20.05 -13.24
CA GLN A 210 9.71 -20.27 -14.40
C GLN A 210 9.26 -18.96 -15.07
N LEU A 211 9.14 -17.88 -14.29
CA LEU A 211 8.60 -16.61 -14.73
C LEU A 211 9.68 -15.54 -15.01
N GLU A 212 10.95 -15.79 -14.69
CA GLU A 212 12.03 -14.80 -14.81
C GLU A 212 12.12 -14.19 -16.21
N ASN A 213 11.99 -15.02 -17.25
CA ASN A 213 12.14 -14.62 -18.65
C ASN A 213 10.83 -14.22 -19.33
N VAL A 214 9.70 -14.35 -18.63
CA VAL A 214 8.38 -13.99 -19.17
C VAL A 214 8.20 -12.48 -19.04
N LYS A 215 7.94 -11.81 -20.18
CA LYS A 215 7.82 -10.35 -20.27
C LYS A 215 6.59 -9.99 -21.08
N ALA A 216 5.96 -8.88 -20.70
CA ALA A 216 4.84 -8.35 -21.45
C ALA A 216 5.31 -7.88 -22.84
N GLU A 217 4.50 -8.15 -23.85
CA GLU A 217 4.63 -7.46 -25.14
C GLU A 217 4.06 -6.05 -24.97
N VAL A 218 4.91 -5.04 -25.14
CA VAL A 218 4.49 -3.65 -25.05
C VAL A 218 4.44 -3.06 -26.46
N SER A 219 3.26 -2.57 -26.86
CA SER A 219 3.08 -1.91 -28.15
C SER A 219 3.64 -0.48 -28.13
N GLU A 220 3.97 0.06 -29.31
CA GLU A 220 4.40 1.47 -29.43
C GLU A 220 3.32 2.44 -28.92
N GLU A 221 2.05 2.12 -29.17
CA GLU A 221 0.91 2.89 -28.66
C GLU A 221 0.80 2.80 -27.14
N GLY A 222 1.00 1.61 -26.56
CA GLY A 222 1.04 1.42 -25.11
C GLY A 222 2.16 2.25 -24.45
N LEU A 223 3.35 2.30 -25.07
CA LEU A 223 4.44 3.16 -24.61
C LEU A 223 4.08 4.65 -24.68
N ALA A 224 3.44 5.09 -25.76
CA ALA A 224 3.00 6.47 -25.91
C ALA A 224 1.92 6.85 -24.88
N ASN A 225 0.96 5.96 -24.63
CA ASN A 225 -0.07 6.15 -23.61
C ASN A 225 0.53 6.13 -22.19
N LEU A 226 1.52 5.27 -21.93
CA LEU A 226 2.25 5.24 -20.67
C LEU A 226 3.04 6.55 -20.43
N GLU A 227 3.65 7.12 -21.46
CA GLU A 227 4.30 8.43 -21.34
C GLU A 227 3.27 9.54 -21.11
N LYS A 228 2.13 9.46 -21.81
CA LYS A 228 1.04 10.43 -21.64
C LYS A 228 0.48 10.41 -20.22
N ILE A 229 0.21 9.24 -19.64
CA ILE A 229 -0.36 9.15 -18.29
C ILE A 229 0.60 9.66 -17.20
N LYS A 230 1.92 9.63 -17.46
CA LYS A 230 2.97 10.18 -16.58
C LYS A 230 3.07 11.71 -16.62
N THR A 231 2.67 12.33 -17.74
CA THR A 231 2.94 13.74 -18.03
C THR A 231 1.67 14.59 -18.15
N ASP A 232 0.51 13.97 -18.33
CA ASP A 232 -0.79 14.62 -18.44
C ASP A 232 -1.71 14.14 -17.30
N ARG A 233 -1.85 14.99 -16.28
CA ARG A 233 -2.70 14.71 -15.11
C ARG A 233 -4.17 14.50 -15.49
N TYR A 234 -4.69 15.21 -16.50
CA TYR A 234 -6.07 15.00 -16.94
C TYR A 234 -6.24 13.62 -17.57
N PHE A 235 -5.26 13.16 -18.35
CA PHE A 235 -5.32 11.82 -18.92
C PHE A 235 -5.24 10.73 -17.83
N TYR A 236 -4.43 10.92 -16.78
CA TYR A 236 -4.44 10.04 -15.61
C TYR A 236 -5.82 10.00 -14.93
N GLU A 237 -6.42 11.15 -14.64
CA GLU A 237 -7.71 11.21 -13.95
C GLU A 237 -8.85 10.65 -14.80
N GLU A 238 -8.78 10.82 -16.13
CA GLU A 238 -9.72 10.19 -17.05
C GLU A 238 -9.68 8.67 -16.93
N LEU A 239 -8.49 8.06 -16.99
CA LEU A 239 -8.34 6.62 -16.88
C LEU A 239 -8.66 6.10 -15.47
N ALA A 240 -8.36 6.87 -14.44
CA ALA A 240 -8.74 6.53 -13.07
C ALA A 240 -10.27 6.50 -12.90
N GLY A 241 -10.98 7.50 -13.43
CA GLY A 241 -12.45 7.52 -13.46
C GLY A 241 -13.03 6.38 -14.31
N ALA A 242 -12.45 6.10 -15.48
CA ALA A 242 -12.86 5.00 -16.35
C ALA A 242 -12.72 3.63 -15.64
N ARG A 243 -11.60 3.42 -14.96
CA ARG A 243 -11.32 2.19 -14.19
C ARG A 243 -12.32 1.99 -13.06
N GLN A 244 -12.65 3.06 -12.34
CA GLN A 244 -13.65 3.01 -11.26
C GLN A 244 -15.04 2.67 -11.80
N ALA A 245 -15.45 3.31 -12.91
CA ALA A 245 -16.71 3.00 -13.58
C ALA A 245 -16.78 1.55 -14.08
N ALA A 246 -15.69 1.02 -14.64
CA ALA A 246 -15.64 -0.37 -15.09
C ALA A 246 -15.96 -1.36 -13.95
N TYR A 247 -15.40 -1.12 -12.75
CA TYR A 247 -15.65 -1.96 -11.60
C TYR A 247 -17.11 -1.95 -11.14
N GLU A 248 -17.82 -0.83 -11.27
CA GLU A 248 -19.25 -0.73 -10.94
C GLU A 248 -20.09 -1.64 -11.83
N TYR A 249 -19.72 -1.79 -13.11
CA TYR A 249 -20.40 -2.62 -14.10
C TYR A 249 -19.90 -4.06 -14.20
N GLY A 250 -19.04 -4.49 -13.26
CA GLY A 250 -18.52 -5.87 -13.27
C GLY A 250 -17.42 -6.14 -14.29
N ILE A 251 -16.91 -5.10 -14.92
CA ILE A 251 -15.77 -5.16 -15.83
C ILE A 251 -14.49 -5.06 -14.99
N ASP A 252 -13.46 -5.84 -15.35
CA ASP A 252 -12.13 -5.63 -14.77
C ASP A 252 -11.53 -4.36 -15.37
N GLY A 253 -11.58 -3.25 -14.62
CA GLY A 253 -11.07 -1.97 -15.07
C GLY A 253 -9.57 -1.96 -15.35
N ALA A 254 -8.77 -2.82 -14.70
CA ALA A 254 -7.35 -2.91 -14.99
C ALA A 254 -7.10 -3.60 -16.33
N GLN A 255 -7.80 -4.71 -16.59
CA GLN A 255 -7.76 -5.38 -17.87
C GLN A 255 -8.30 -4.48 -19.00
N TRP A 256 -9.38 -3.74 -18.75
CA TRP A 256 -9.95 -2.82 -19.72
C TRP A 256 -8.94 -1.71 -20.11
N ILE A 257 -8.20 -1.14 -19.15
CA ILE A 257 -7.15 -0.17 -19.46
C ILE A 257 -6.02 -0.82 -20.27
N LEU A 258 -5.60 -2.03 -19.91
CA LEU A 258 -4.57 -2.76 -20.65
C LEU A 258 -5.01 -3.00 -22.11
N ASP A 259 -6.24 -3.47 -22.31
CA ASP A 259 -6.77 -3.79 -23.64
C ASP A 259 -6.96 -2.55 -24.53
N ASN A 260 -7.37 -1.41 -23.95
CA ASN A 260 -7.70 -0.20 -24.71
C ASN A 260 -6.55 0.80 -24.82
N TYR A 261 -5.61 0.78 -23.87
CA TYR A 261 -4.53 1.78 -23.79
C TYR A 261 -3.14 1.15 -23.72
N GLY A 262 -3.01 -0.17 -23.59
CA GLY A 262 -1.71 -0.84 -23.46
C GLY A 262 -0.98 -0.51 -22.15
N ILE A 263 -1.67 0.05 -21.16
CA ILE A 263 -1.11 0.38 -19.84
C ILE A 263 -1.48 -0.74 -18.88
N ASN A 264 -0.48 -1.48 -18.40
CA ASN A 264 -0.72 -2.54 -17.43
C ASN A 264 -0.95 -1.96 -16.02
N LEU A 265 -1.46 -2.80 -15.12
CA LEU A 265 -1.79 -2.41 -13.76
C LEU A 265 -0.57 -1.90 -12.98
N ALA A 266 0.58 -2.56 -13.10
CA ALA A 266 1.79 -2.18 -12.37
C ALA A 266 2.26 -0.76 -12.76
N ASP A 267 2.30 -0.48 -14.06
CA ASP A 267 2.62 0.84 -14.59
C ASP A 267 1.60 1.89 -14.14
N PHE A 268 0.30 1.57 -14.21
CA PHE A 268 -0.75 2.46 -13.73
C PHE A 268 -0.59 2.81 -12.24
N GLN A 269 -0.29 1.83 -11.38
CA GLN A 269 -0.06 2.06 -9.95
C GLN A 269 1.21 2.88 -9.70
N SER A 270 2.28 2.65 -10.46
CA SER A 270 3.49 3.47 -10.38
C SER A 270 3.19 4.95 -10.69
N VAL A 271 2.35 5.20 -11.68
CA VAL A 271 1.94 6.56 -12.07
C VAL A 271 1.00 7.18 -11.02
N ALA A 272 0.09 6.40 -10.44
CA ALA A 272 -0.74 6.85 -9.32
C ALA A 272 0.12 7.33 -8.14
N MET A 273 1.16 6.57 -7.77
CA MET A 273 2.11 6.97 -6.72
C MET A 273 2.92 8.21 -7.09
N GLN A 274 3.35 8.34 -8.36
CA GLN A 274 4.03 9.55 -8.85
C GLN A 274 3.15 10.78 -8.61
N TRP A 275 1.89 10.74 -9.06
CA TRP A 275 1.02 11.90 -8.90
C TRP A 275 0.60 12.17 -7.45
N MET A 276 0.40 11.12 -6.64
CA MET A 276 0.18 11.28 -5.21
C MET A 276 1.36 12.00 -4.55
N THR A 277 2.58 11.61 -4.91
CA THR A 277 3.81 12.25 -4.42
C THR A 277 3.88 13.71 -4.87
N GLU A 278 3.61 13.99 -6.15
CA GLU A 278 3.62 15.35 -6.70
C GLU A 278 2.56 16.24 -6.03
N GLN A 279 1.35 15.73 -5.83
CA GLN A 279 0.27 16.42 -5.11
C GLN A 279 0.65 16.71 -3.65
N ASN A 280 1.26 15.75 -2.96
CA ASN A 280 1.69 15.94 -1.56
C ASN A 280 2.84 16.94 -1.45
N GLN A 281 3.77 16.95 -2.41
CA GLN A 281 4.88 17.92 -2.46
C GLN A 281 4.42 19.32 -2.87
N ASN A 282 3.43 19.42 -3.75
CA ASN A 282 2.90 20.67 -4.29
C ASN A 282 1.43 20.83 -3.92
N TRP A 283 1.14 20.76 -2.62
CA TRP A 283 -0.24 20.79 -2.15
C TRP A 283 -0.97 22.06 -2.59
N ASN A 284 -2.13 21.87 -3.22
CA ASN A 284 -3.01 22.94 -3.64
C ASN A 284 -4.47 22.44 -3.63
N SER A 285 -5.28 22.96 -2.70
CA SER A 285 -6.68 22.55 -2.56
C SER A 285 -7.53 22.79 -3.79
N GLU A 286 -7.33 23.89 -4.53
CA GLU A 286 -8.09 24.19 -5.74
C GLU A 286 -7.80 23.18 -6.84
N GLU A 287 -6.53 22.79 -7.02
CA GLU A 287 -6.16 21.78 -8.00
C GLU A 287 -6.61 20.38 -7.59
N ILE A 288 -6.52 20.04 -6.30
CA ILE A 288 -7.02 18.76 -5.77
C ILE A 288 -8.53 18.64 -6.04
N VAL A 289 -9.31 19.67 -5.71
CA VAL A 289 -10.76 19.68 -5.99
C VAL A 289 -11.02 19.61 -7.49
N ARG A 290 -10.29 20.39 -8.31
CA ARG A 290 -10.44 20.38 -9.78
C ARG A 290 -10.22 18.99 -10.37
N PHE A 291 -9.18 18.28 -9.94
CA PHE A 291 -8.87 16.96 -10.46
C PHE A 291 -9.81 15.87 -9.93
N SER A 292 -10.23 15.96 -8.66
CA SER A 292 -11.30 15.11 -8.10
C SER A 292 -12.61 15.29 -8.87
N ASP A 293 -13.03 16.52 -9.13
CA ASP A 293 -14.26 16.81 -9.87
C ASP A 293 -14.17 16.28 -11.31
N TYR A 294 -13.03 16.46 -11.97
CA TYR A 294 -12.79 15.92 -13.30
C TYR A 294 -12.80 14.39 -13.33
N GLN A 295 -12.18 13.72 -12.36
CA GLN A 295 -12.20 12.27 -12.24
C GLN A 295 -13.65 11.76 -12.08
N GLN A 296 -14.45 12.41 -11.23
CA GLN A 296 -15.87 12.07 -11.04
C GLN A 296 -16.71 12.33 -12.31
N GLU A 297 -16.43 13.39 -13.06
CA GLU A 297 -17.05 13.64 -14.36
C GLU A 297 -16.76 12.50 -15.33
N LYS A 298 -15.49 12.08 -15.43
CA LYS A 298 -15.06 10.99 -16.30
C LYS A 298 -15.62 9.64 -15.86
N GLN A 299 -15.67 9.37 -14.56
CA GLN A 299 -16.36 8.19 -14.03
C GLN A 299 -17.81 8.12 -14.51
N LYS A 300 -18.57 9.23 -14.42
CA LYS A 300 -19.96 9.28 -14.92
C LYS A 300 -20.04 9.07 -16.44
N GLU A 301 -19.12 9.68 -17.20
CA GLU A 301 -19.05 9.52 -18.66
C GLU A 301 -18.81 8.05 -19.05
N TYR A 302 -17.84 7.38 -18.42
CA TYR A 302 -17.53 5.98 -18.69
C TYR A 302 -18.60 5.03 -18.15
N ALA A 303 -19.22 5.33 -17.01
CA ALA A 303 -20.38 4.58 -16.51
C ALA A 303 -21.52 4.58 -17.54
N ALA A 304 -21.81 5.72 -18.17
CA ALA A 304 -22.82 5.81 -19.23
C ALA A 304 -22.41 4.99 -20.49
N LYS A 305 -21.13 5.00 -20.86
CA LYS A 305 -20.61 4.16 -21.96
C LYS A 305 -20.80 2.68 -21.67
N PHE A 306 -20.36 2.20 -20.50
CA PHE A 306 -20.48 0.79 -20.11
C PHE A 306 -21.94 0.35 -19.97
N ALA A 307 -22.83 1.21 -19.46
CA ALA A 307 -24.26 0.94 -19.43
C ALA A 307 -24.86 0.75 -20.83
N ALA A 308 -24.46 1.58 -21.80
CA ALA A 308 -24.91 1.47 -23.17
C ALA A 308 -24.40 0.19 -23.85
N GLU A 309 -23.13 -0.17 -23.61
CA GLU A 309 -22.52 -1.39 -24.14
C GLU A 309 -23.13 -2.68 -23.56
N GLN A 310 -23.58 -2.65 -22.31
CA GLN A 310 -24.30 -3.76 -21.68
C GLN A 310 -25.80 -3.82 -22.05
N GLY A 311 -26.26 -2.97 -22.98
CA GLY A 311 -27.58 -3.05 -23.59
C GLY A 311 -28.60 -1.99 -23.16
N GLY A 312 -28.22 -0.99 -22.36
CA GLY A 312 -29.12 0.07 -21.92
C GLY A 312 -30.26 -0.42 -20.98
N ASN A 313 -30.89 0.52 -20.27
CA ASN A 313 -31.95 0.22 -19.31
C ASN A 313 -33.11 -0.58 -19.95
N ILE A 314 -33.26 -1.85 -19.54
CA ILE A 314 -34.55 -2.58 -19.66
C ILE A 314 -35.67 -1.83 -18.88
N ALA A 315 -35.30 -0.88 -18.02
CA ALA A 315 -36.22 -0.06 -17.24
C ALA A 315 -36.95 1.06 -18.02
N ASP A 316 -36.50 1.44 -19.23
CA ASP A 316 -37.18 2.48 -20.02
C ASP A 316 -38.25 1.93 -20.99
N ASP A 317 -38.37 0.60 -21.13
CA ASP A 317 -39.32 -0.07 -22.05
C ASP A 317 -40.63 -0.54 -21.36
N VAL A 318 -40.91 -0.10 -20.13
CA VAL A 318 -42.18 -0.39 -19.45
C VAL A 318 -42.97 0.90 -19.25
N GLU A 319 -43.80 1.24 -20.23
CA GLU A 319 -44.94 2.13 -20.00
C GLU A 319 -45.97 1.40 -19.11
N PHE A 320 -46.23 1.94 -17.92
CA PHE A 320 -47.36 1.57 -17.06
C PHE A 320 -48.61 2.38 -17.41
#